data_AF-A0A553GZ41-F1
#
_entry.id   AF-A0A553GZ41-F1
#
_cell.length_a   1.000
_cell.length_b   1.000
_cell.length_c   1.000
_cell.angle_alpha   90.00
_cell.angle_beta   90.00
_cell.angle_gamma   90.00
#
_symmetry.space_group_name_H-M   'P 1'
#
loop_
_entity.id
_entity.type
_entity.pdbx_description
1 polymer ?
#
loop_
_entity_poly.entity_id
_entity_poly.type
_entity_poly.pdbx_seq_one_letter_code
_entity_poly.pdbx_strand_id
1 'polypeptide(L)'
;WIHAEKNQDIEVEHDETHWVGNDRRKTIDRDETTQVKRDRTETVDRHETITVHGNRTEEVDGNEKITIHKNRTEEVDGNEKVTVHQNRTKTIDRNETDDIGRNWSISVGQFKTETVKLAYMQSVGMGKMVNIGLGYNLNVGMAMVTTVGMSRNDNIGQNHTASVGKVYTLTAGGASTVVMDDKSILLQVGKSKVVLEADGTITLEGVKIAVNGKELVDVDAKKIDLN
;
A
#
# COMPACT_ATOMS: atom_id res chain seq x y z
N TRP A 1 51.52 -33.48 -29.79
CA TRP A 1 51.37 -32.10 -30.28
C TRP A 1 50.94 -32.19 -31.73
N ILE A 2 49.85 -31.53 -32.09
CA ILE A 2 49.33 -31.42 -33.46
C ILE A 2 49.36 -29.93 -33.79
N HIS A 3 49.85 -29.59 -34.97
CA HIS A 3 49.93 -28.22 -35.46
C HIS A 3 49.53 -28.19 -36.93
N ALA A 4 48.71 -27.21 -37.28
CA ALA A 4 48.33 -26.92 -38.65
C ALA A 4 48.69 -25.45 -38.95
N GLU A 5 49.26 -25.20 -40.12
CA GLU A 5 49.68 -23.85 -40.56
C GLU A 5 48.50 -23.03 -41.14
N LYS A 6 47.45 -23.72 -41.60
CA LYS A 6 46.26 -23.10 -42.19
C LYS A 6 44.99 -23.61 -41.52
N ASN A 7 44.51 -24.78 -41.94
CA ASN A 7 43.27 -25.37 -41.48
C ASN A 7 43.52 -26.73 -40.84
N GLN A 8 42.70 -27.07 -39.86
CA GLN A 8 42.59 -28.41 -39.31
C GLN A 8 41.10 -28.74 -39.24
N ASP A 9 40.67 -29.67 -40.08
CA ASP A 9 39.30 -30.18 -40.08
C ASP A 9 39.27 -31.53 -39.37
N ILE A 10 38.24 -31.75 -38.55
CA ILE A 10 37.98 -33.02 -37.88
C ILE A 10 36.54 -33.39 -38.22
N GLU A 11 36.37 -34.53 -38.88
CA GLU A 11 35.07 -35.08 -39.23
C GLU A 11 34.92 -36.46 -38.60
N VAL A 12 33.80 -36.67 -37.92
CA VAL A 12 33.43 -37.94 -37.28
C VAL A 12 32.00 -38.23 -37.69
N GLU A 13 31.78 -39.31 -38.43
CA GLU A 13 30.47 -39.63 -39.03
C GLU A 13 29.50 -40.37 -38.10
N HIS A 14 29.97 -40.81 -36.92
CA HIS A 14 29.17 -41.57 -35.96
C HIS A 14 29.25 -40.97 -34.55
N ASP A 15 30.21 -41.42 -33.72
CA ASP A 15 30.37 -40.96 -32.34
C ASP A 15 31.79 -40.47 -32.08
N GLU A 16 31.92 -39.34 -31.37
CA GLU A 16 33.18 -38.86 -30.82
C GLU A 16 33.12 -38.91 -29.28
N THR A 17 34.16 -39.42 -28.65
CA THR A 17 34.39 -39.24 -27.21
C THR A 17 35.72 -38.54 -27.02
N HIS A 18 35.73 -37.50 -26.19
CA HIS A 18 36.93 -36.75 -25.87
C HIS A 18 37.12 -36.68 -24.35
N TRP A 19 38.32 -36.99 -23.88
CA TRP A 19 38.67 -36.99 -22.46
C TRP A 19 40.01 -36.30 -22.23
N VAL A 20 40.06 -35.47 -21.19
CA VAL A 20 41.27 -34.79 -20.73
C VAL A 20 41.44 -35.11 -19.24
N GLY A 21 42.53 -35.79 -18.88
CA GLY A 21 42.71 -36.32 -17.52
C GLY A 21 43.13 -35.31 -16.46
N ASN A 22 43.50 -34.09 -16.85
CA ASN A 22 43.87 -33.03 -15.91
C ASN A 22 43.22 -31.70 -16.34
N ASP A 23 43.94 -30.85 -17.08
CA ASP A 23 43.48 -29.51 -17.43
C ASP A 23 43.26 -29.36 -18.94
N ARG A 24 42.15 -28.73 -19.34
CA ARG A 24 41.93 -28.26 -20.71
C ARG A 24 41.98 -26.73 -20.73
N ARG A 25 42.74 -26.16 -21.66
CA ARG A 25 42.70 -24.73 -22.00
C ARG A 25 42.37 -24.58 -23.47
N LYS A 26 41.52 -23.62 -23.79
CA LYS A 26 41.15 -23.26 -25.16
C LYS A 26 41.23 -21.74 -25.29
N THR A 27 41.85 -21.28 -26.36
CA THR A 27 41.92 -19.87 -26.73
C THR A 27 41.49 -19.76 -28.18
N ILE A 28 40.64 -18.77 -28.45
CA ILE A 28 40.15 -18.44 -29.79
C ILE A 28 40.44 -16.94 -29.94
N ASP A 29 41.32 -16.57 -30.86
CA ASP A 29 41.79 -15.18 -30.97
C ASP A 29 40.79 -14.24 -31.64
N ARG A 30 39.86 -14.80 -32.43
CA ARG A 30 38.82 -14.07 -33.14
C ARG A 30 37.44 -14.55 -32.71
N ASP A 31 36.80 -15.34 -33.55
CA ASP A 31 35.38 -15.69 -33.38
C ASP A 31 35.21 -17.20 -33.21
N GLU A 32 34.24 -17.60 -32.39
CA GLU A 32 33.80 -18.99 -32.24
C GLU A 32 32.30 -19.09 -32.53
N THR A 33 31.93 -20.01 -33.41
CA THR A 33 30.54 -20.40 -33.64
C THR A 33 30.38 -21.86 -33.22
N THR A 34 29.44 -22.12 -32.32
CA THR A 34 29.02 -23.49 -31.94
C THR A 34 27.58 -23.70 -32.35
N GLN A 35 27.31 -24.75 -33.12
CA GLN A 35 25.95 -25.16 -33.47
C GLN A 35 25.71 -26.58 -32.97
N VAL A 36 24.74 -26.73 -32.07
CA VAL A 36 24.22 -28.04 -31.63
C VAL A 36 22.85 -28.21 -32.26
N LYS A 37 22.67 -29.21 -33.13
CA LYS A 37 21.42 -29.39 -33.90
C LYS A 37 20.26 -29.97 -33.08
N ARG A 38 20.58 -30.60 -31.95
CA ARG A 38 19.62 -31.23 -31.03
C ARG A 38 19.92 -30.69 -29.62
N ASP A 39 20.08 -31.58 -28.66
CA ASP A 39 20.21 -31.22 -27.25
C ASP A 39 21.66 -31.00 -26.84
N ARG A 40 21.89 -30.00 -25.98
CA ARG A 40 23.14 -29.79 -25.25
C ARG A 40 22.86 -29.98 -23.76
N THR A 41 23.65 -30.82 -23.10
CA THR A 41 23.72 -30.89 -21.63
C THR A 41 25.11 -30.48 -21.21
N GLU A 42 25.18 -29.59 -20.24
CA GLU A 42 26.43 -29.12 -19.65
C GLU A 42 26.32 -29.23 -18.13
N THR A 43 27.36 -29.81 -17.52
CA THR A 43 27.44 -29.98 -16.07
C THR A 43 28.80 -29.46 -15.62
N VAL A 44 28.77 -28.54 -14.66
CA VAL A 44 29.96 -28.04 -13.96
C VAL A 44 29.81 -28.38 -12.48
N ASP A 45 30.58 -29.36 -12.00
CA ASP A 45 30.41 -29.91 -10.64
C ASP A 45 30.77 -28.92 -9.52
N ARG A 46 31.63 -27.94 -9.82
CA ARG A 46 32.10 -26.96 -8.84
C ARG A 46 31.61 -25.56 -9.15
N HIS A 47 32.40 -24.79 -9.88
CA HIS A 47 32.20 -23.36 -10.05
C HIS A 47 32.33 -22.98 -11.51
N GLU A 48 31.40 -22.14 -11.95
CA GLU A 48 31.40 -21.54 -13.28
C GLU A 48 31.56 -20.02 -13.14
N THR A 49 32.31 -19.41 -14.04
CA THR A 49 32.41 -17.96 -14.16
C THR A 49 32.33 -17.61 -15.63
N ILE A 50 31.34 -16.79 -15.98
CA ILE A 50 31.14 -16.28 -17.32
C ILE A 50 31.38 -14.79 -17.26
N THR A 51 32.29 -14.29 -18.10
CA THR A 51 32.54 -12.86 -18.27
C THR A 51 32.34 -12.49 -19.72
N VAL A 52 31.43 -11.55 -19.97
CA VAL A 52 31.18 -10.98 -21.30
C VAL A 52 31.49 -9.50 -21.19
N HIS A 53 32.53 -9.03 -21.88
CA HIS A 53 32.92 -7.61 -21.87
C HIS A 53 32.03 -6.75 -22.78
N GLY A 54 31.43 -7.37 -23.80
CA GLY A 54 30.45 -6.75 -24.68
C GLY A 54 29.02 -7.05 -24.24
N ASN A 55 28.13 -7.22 -25.22
CA ASN A 55 26.72 -7.50 -24.98
C ASN A 55 26.46 -9.02 -24.95
N ARG A 56 25.49 -9.44 -24.12
CA ARG A 56 24.87 -10.77 -24.18
C ARG A 56 23.42 -10.60 -24.65
N THR A 57 23.03 -11.41 -25.62
CA THR A 57 21.63 -11.58 -26.02
C THR A 57 21.30 -13.06 -25.87
N GLU A 58 20.15 -13.34 -25.27
CA GLU A 58 19.65 -14.68 -25.02
C GLU A 58 18.19 -14.74 -25.44
N GLU A 59 17.86 -15.77 -26.21
CA GLU A 59 16.53 -16.02 -26.73
C GLU A 59 16.18 -17.48 -26.48
N VAL A 60 15.02 -17.68 -25.86
CA VAL A 60 14.47 -19.00 -25.55
C VAL A 60 13.05 -19.03 -26.08
N ASP A 61 12.83 -19.72 -27.20
CA ASP A 61 11.49 -19.86 -27.81
C ASP A 61 10.53 -20.68 -26.94
N GLY A 62 11.11 -21.61 -26.17
CA GLY A 62 10.39 -22.49 -25.26
C GLY A 62 10.28 -21.93 -23.85
N ASN A 63 10.30 -22.83 -22.87
CA ASN A 63 10.24 -22.47 -21.45
C ASN A 63 11.63 -22.41 -20.84
N GLU A 64 11.88 -21.39 -20.02
CA GLU A 64 13.08 -21.28 -19.19
C GLU A 64 12.74 -21.60 -17.72
N LYS A 65 13.57 -22.41 -17.07
CA LYS A 65 13.50 -22.66 -15.63
C LYS A 65 14.85 -22.41 -14.99
N ILE A 66 14.92 -21.41 -14.13
CA ILE A 66 16.08 -21.12 -13.29
C ILE A 66 15.79 -21.60 -11.86
N THR A 67 16.71 -22.33 -11.25
CA THR A 67 16.60 -22.73 -9.83
C THR A 67 17.90 -22.38 -9.11
N ILE A 68 17.79 -21.54 -8.08
CA ILE A 68 18.90 -21.18 -7.20
C ILE A 68 18.58 -21.74 -5.81
N HIS A 69 19.39 -22.66 -5.31
CA HIS A 69 19.15 -23.31 -4.00
C HIS A 69 19.54 -22.45 -2.79
N LYS A 70 20.42 -21.46 -2.99
CA LYS A 70 20.88 -20.55 -1.94
C LYS A 70 20.42 -19.13 -2.26
N ASN A 71 21.36 -18.23 -2.53
CA ASN A 71 21.10 -16.80 -2.67
C ASN A 71 21.36 -16.35 -4.11
N ARG A 72 20.63 -15.32 -4.55
CA ARG A 72 20.87 -14.56 -5.79
C ARG A 72 21.09 -13.10 -5.43
N THR A 73 22.09 -12.49 -6.04
CA THR A 73 22.31 -11.04 -6.05
C THR A 73 22.31 -10.59 -7.51
N GLU A 74 21.62 -9.50 -7.79
CA GLU A 74 21.48 -8.91 -9.12
C GLU A 74 21.68 -7.41 -9.00
N GLU A 75 22.50 -6.85 -9.87
CA GLU A 75 22.85 -5.43 -9.90
C GLU A 75 22.81 -4.96 -11.35
N VAL A 76 22.10 -3.85 -11.57
CA VAL A 76 21.96 -3.20 -12.87
C VAL A 76 22.28 -1.73 -12.67
N ASP A 77 23.49 -1.29 -13.05
CA ASP A 77 23.93 0.10 -12.93
C ASP A 77 23.11 1.07 -13.80
N GLY A 78 22.59 0.55 -14.91
CA GLY A 78 21.77 1.27 -15.87
C GLY A 78 20.28 1.18 -15.56
N ASN A 79 19.49 0.92 -16.60
CA ASN A 79 18.04 0.80 -16.49
C ASN A 79 17.62 -0.67 -16.65
N GLU A 80 16.64 -1.10 -15.86
CA GLU A 80 15.96 -2.38 -16.03
C GLU A 80 14.55 -2.18 -16.61
N LYS A 81 14.18 -2.98 -17.62
CA LYS A 81 12.82 -3.04 -18.15
C LYS A 81 12.35 -4.48 -18.19
N VAL A 82 11.26 -4.75 -17.47
CA VAL A 82 10.59 -6.06 -17.47
C VAL A 82 9.21 -5.91 -18.07
N THR A 83 8.90 -6.71 -19.09
CA THR A 83 7.55 -6.80 -19.67
C THR A 83 7.03 -8.22 -19.50
N VAL A 84 5.83 -8.35 -18.92
CA VAL A 84 5.12 -9.62 -18.82
C VAL A 84 3.81 -9.45 -19.58
N HIS A 85 3.65 -10.16 -20.70
CA HIS A 85 2.49 -10.02 -21.58
C HIS A 85 1.21 -10.67 -21.02
N GLN A 86 1.38 -11.70 -20.19
CA GLN A 86 0.29 -12.41 -19.53
C GLN A 86 0.30 -12.10 -18.04
N ASN A 87 0.51 -13.10 -17.18
CA ASN A 87 0.38 -12.98 -15.74
C ASN A 87 1.74 -13.04 -15.04
N ARG A 88 1.88 -12.29 -13.94
CA ARG A 88 3.01 -12.39 -13.00
C ARG A 88 2.48 -12.75 -11.62
N THR A 89 3.02 -13.81 -11.04
CA THR A 89 2.79 -14.21 -9.63
C THR A 89 4.09 -14.09 -8.87
N LYS A 90 4.05 -13.48 -7.67
CA LYS A 90 5.20 -13.35 -6.77
C LYS A 90 4.81 -13.89 -5.40
N THR A 91 5.61 -14.80 -4.85
CA THR A 91 5.41 -15.39 -3.52
C THR A 91 6.68 -15.21 -2.70
N ILE A 92 6.54 -14.71 -1.47
CA ILE A 92 7.61 -14.47 -0.53
C ILE A 92 7.17 -15.08 0.80
N ASP A 93 7.87 -16.12 1.24
CA ASP A 93 7.49 -16.87 2.46
C ASP A 93 7.85 -16.12 3.75
N ARG A 94 8.79 -15.17 3.66
CA ARG A 94 9.27 -14.35 4.79
C ARG A 94 8.97 -12.87 4.57
N ASN A 95 9.98 -12.09 4.21
CA ASN A 95 9.90 -10.63 4.18
C ASN A 95 10.29 -10.08 2.80
N GLU A 96 9.65 -8.98 2.43
CA GLU A 96 9.98 -8.17 1.25
C GLU A 96 10.17 -6.71 1.67
N THR A 97 11.09 -6.02 1.01
CA THR A 97 11.35 -4.59 1.22
C THR A 97 11.69 -3.96 -0.11
N ASP A 98 10.94 -2.91 -0.45
CA ASP A 98 11.20 -2.07 -1.62
C ASP A 98 11.68 -0.71 -1.12
N ASP A 99 12.81 -0.24 -1.64
CA ASP A 99 13.32 1.12 -1.42
C ASP A 99 13.36 1.88 -2.75
N ILE A 100 12.62 2.99 -2.83
CA ILE A 100 12.48 3.79 -4.04
C ILE A 100 12.98 5.20 -3.76
N GLY A 101 14.16 5.54 -4.29
CA GLY A 101 14.83 6.81 -3.98
C GLY A 101 14.19 8.07 -4.58
N ARG A 102 13.24 7.95 -5.52
CA ARG A 102 12.55 9.10 -6.14
C ARG A 102 11.03 8.93 -6.17
N ASN A 103 10.51 8.30 -7.22
CA ASN A 103 9.08 8.24 -7.49
C ASN A 103 8.64 6.79 -7.68
N TRP A 104 7.56 6.41 -7.01
CA TRP A 104 6.87 5.14 -7.23
C TRP A 104 5.47 5.40 -7.78
N SER A 105 5.17 4.83 -8.95
CA SER A 105 3.87 4.96 -9.60
C SER A 105 3.27 3.59 -9.85
N ILE A 106 1.98 3.44 -9.55
CA ILE A 106 1.22 2.22 -9.75
C ILE A 106 -0.06 2.60 -10.50
N SER A 107 -0.30 1.96 -11.64
CA SER A 107 -1.54 2.06 -12.39
C SER A 107 -2.18 0.68 -12.50
N VAL A 108 -3.45 0.57 -12.12
CA VAL A 108 -4.22 -0.68 -12.13
C VAL A 108 -5.42 -0.48 -13.03
N GLY A 109 -5.55 -1.34 -14.05
CA GLY A 109 -6.60 -1.19 -15.06
C GLY A 109 -8.00 -1.66 -14.64
N GLN A 110 -8.11 -2.51 -13.61
CA GLN A 110 -9.38 -3.05 -13.13
C GLN A 110 -9.50 -2.91 -11.61
N PHE A 111 -9.06 -3.91 -10.84
CA PHE A 111 -9.25 -3.97 -9.40
C PHE A 111 -7.94 -4.16 -8.66
N LYS A 112 -7.80 -3.50 -7.50
CA LYS A 112 -6.70 -3.69 -6.55
C LYS A 112 -7.27 -4.21 -5.23
N THR A 113 -6.74 -5.32 -4.75
CA THR A 113 -7.08 -5.87 -3.43
C THR A 113 -5.82 -5.94 -2.59
N GLU A 114 -5.89 -5.40 -1.38
CA GLU A 114 -4.82 -5.48 -0.38
C GLU A 114 -5.40 -6.08 0.90
N THR A 115 -4.78 -7.13 1.42
CA THR A 115 -5.20 -7.78 2.66
C THR A 115 -4.02 -7.85 3.60
N VAL A 116 -4.18 -7.27 4.79
CA VAL A 116 -3.16 -7.20 5.83
C VAL A 116 -3.67 -7.95 7.05
N LYS A 117 -2.94 -8.98 7.49
CA LYS A 117 -3.39 -9.89 8.56
C LYS A 117 -3.20 -9.36 9.98
N LEU A 118 -2.19 -8.50 10.18
CA LEU A 118 -1.78 -8.04 11.52
C LEU A 118 -1.94 -6.53 11.69
N ALA A 119 -1.14 -5.74 10.96
CA ALA A 119 -1.11 -4.29 11.12
C ALA A 119 -0.70 -3.57 9.83
N TYR A 120 -1.29 -2.40 9.60
CA TYR A 120 -0.95 -1.48 8.52
C TYR A 120 -0.63 -0.10 9.10
N MET A 121 0.50 0.49 8.70
CA MET A 121 0.91 1.84 9.10
C MET A 121 1.30 2.62 7.86
N GLN A 122 0.82 3.86 7.76
CA GLN A 122 1.16 4.77 6.68
C GLN A 122 1.56 6.14 7.25
N SER A 123 2.82 6.51 7.08
CA SER A 123 3.32 7.85 7.38
C SER A 123 3.50 8.63 6.08
N VAL A 124 3.16 9.92 6.09
CA VAL A 124 3.23 10.80 4.92
C VAL A 124 3.89 12.12 5.33
N GLY A 125 4.94 12.53 4.59
CA GLY A 125 5.76 13.68 4.96
C GLY A 125 5.15 15.05 4.64
N MET A 126 4.65 15.25 3.41
CA MET A 126 4.12 16.56 2.97
C MET A 126 2.59 16.60 2.88
N GLY A 127 1.96 15.59 2.27
CA GLY A 127 0.50 15.58 2.10
C GLY A 127 -0.02 14.31 1.44
N LYS A 128 -1.27 13.96 1.75
CA LYS A 128 -2.00 12.81 1.20
C LYS A 128 -3.31 13.31 0.60
N MET A 129 -3.60 12.89 -0.64
CA MET A 129 -4.88 13.14 -1.31
C MET A 129 -5.54 11.81 -1.64
N VAL A 130 -6.87 11.74 -1.44
CA VAL A 130 -7.68 10.56 -1.77
C VAL A 130 -8.88 11.02 -2.59
N ASN A 131 -8.95 10.64 -3.85
CA ASN A 131 -10.07 10.93 -4.75
C ASN A 131 -10.82 9.63 -5.06
N ILE A 132 -12.13 9.62 -4.83
CA ILE A 132 -12.98 8.44 -5.01
C ILE A 132 -14.10 8.77 -5.98
N GLY A 133 -14.32 7.91 -6.99
CA GLY A 133 -15.27 8.18 -8.07
C GLY A 133 -16.74 7.89 -7.75
N LEU A 134 -17.02 6.85 -6.95
CA LEU A 134 -18.40 6.41 -6.68
C LEU A 134 -18.73 6.35 -5.19
N GLY A 135 -18.01 5.53 -4.42
CA GLY A 135 -18.33 5.31 -3.00
C GLY A 135 -17.11 4.94 -2.18
N TYR A 136 -17.12 5.39 -0.92
CA TYR A 136 -16.09 5.11 0.08
C TYR A 136 -16.77 4.60 1.35
N ASN A 137 -16.38 3.42 1.82
CA ASN A 137 -16.91 2.82 3.04
C ASN A 137 -15.75 2.40 3.94
N LEU A 138 -15.85 2.77 5.23
CA LEU A 138 -14.85 2.48 6.25
C LEU A 138 -15.55 1.83 7.44
N ASN A 139 -15.24 0.56 7.70
CA ASN A 139 -15.70 -0.16 8.89
C ASN A 139 -14.53 -0.35 9.86
N VAL A 140 -14.72 0.03 11.11
CA VAL A 140 -13.69 -0.07 12.16
C VAL A 140 -14.22 -0.95 13.29
N GLY A 141 -13.46 -1.99 13.66
CA GLY A 141 -13.93 -3.02 14.59
C GLY A 141 -13.91 -2.64 16.06
N MET A 142 -12.97 -1.77 16.48
CA MET A 142 -12.81 -1.39 17.89
C MET A 142 -12.93 0.12 18.11
N ALA A 143 -11.95 0.90 17.63
CA ALA A 143 -11.90 2.33 17.87
C ALA A 143 -11.30 3.07 16.67
N MET A 144 -11.85 4.25 16.38
CA MET A 144 -11.34 5.20 15.40
C MET A 144 -11.00 6.50 16.12
N VAL A 145 -9.77 6.99 15.96
CA VAL A 145 -9.31 8.27 16.50
C VAL A 145 -8.77 9.12 15.35
N THR A 146 -9.24 10.36 15.26
CA THR A 146 -8.80 11.33 14.24
C THR A 146 -8.35 12.60 14.93
N THR A 147 -7.07 12.96 14.77
CA THR A 147 -6.49 14.20 15.30
C THR A 147 -6.08 15.08 14.13
N VAL A 148 -6.49 16.35 14.16
CA VAL A 148 -6.18 17.34 13.11
C VAL A 148 -5.49 18.53 13.76
N GLY A 149 -4.32 18.90 13.25
CA GLY A 149 -3.47 19.92 13.86
C GLY A 149 -3.91 21.36 13.63
N MET A 150 -4.60 21.65 12.52
CA MET A 150 -5.01 23.02 12.17
C MET A 150 -6.52 23.15 11.96
N SER A 151 -7.05 22.58 10.88
CA SER A 151 -8.47 22.72 10.53
C SER A 151 -8.99 21.48 9.82
N ARG A 152 -10.24 21.14 10.12
CA ARG A 152 -11.02 20.13 9.43
C ARG A 152 -12.25 20.79 8.83
N ASN A 153 -12.47 20.57 7.54
CA ASN A 153 -13.63 21.08 6.82
C ASN A 153 -14.35 19.94 6.10
N ASP A 154 -15.61 19.69 6.46
CA ASP A 154 -16.44 18.65 5.87
C ASP A 154 -17.52 19.30 5.00
N ASN A 155 -17.38 19.22 3.67
CA ASN A 155 -18.39 19.72 2.72
C ASN A 155 -19.26 18.54 2.25
N ILE A 156 -20.47 18.41 2.79
CA ILE A 156 -21.42 17.35 2.40
C ILE A 156 -22.48 17.95 1.46
N GLY A 157 -22.58 17.42 0.23
CA GLY A 157 -23.50 17.94 -0.78
C GLY A 157 -24.98 17.57 -0.57
N GLN A 158 -25.26 16.62 0.31
CA GLN A 158 -26.62 16.16 0.66
C GLN A 158 -26.70 15.99 2.19
N ASN A 159 -27.14 14.84 2.69
CA ASN A 159 -27.35 14.62 4.12
C ASN A 159 -26.08 14.14 4.85
N HIS A 160 -25.86 14.66 6.06
CA HIS A 160 -24.95 14.08 7.04
C HIS A 160 -25.77 13.41 8.15
N THR A 161 -25.56 12.11 8.35
CA THR A 161 -26.27 11.34 9.37
C THR A 161 -25.27 10.66 10.29
N ALA A 162 -25.44 10.87 11.60
CA ALA A 162 -24.68 10.22 12.64
C ALA A 162 -25.65 9.46 13.56
N SER A 163 -25.46 8.14 13.68
CA SER A 163 -26.17 7.31 14.65
C SER A 163 -25.17 6.84 15.70
N VAL A 164 -25.38 7.24 16.95
CA VAL A 164 -24.46 6.97 18.05
C VAL A 164 -25.20 6.26 19.17
N GLY A 165 -24.68 5.10 19.58
CA GLY A 165 -25.40 4.18 20.46
C GLY A 165 -25.40 4.54 21.95
N LYS A 166 -24.58 5.51 22.40
CA LYS A 166 -24.51 5.91 23.81
C LYS A 166 -24.57 7.43 24.00
N VAL A 167 -23.49 8.12 23.68
CA VAL A 167 -23.36 9.57 23.94
C VAL A 167 -22.72 10.25 22.74
N TYR A 168 -23.33 11.34 22.28
CA TYR A 168 -22.77 12.25 21.29
C TYR A 168 -22.30 13.53 21.97
N THR A 169 -21.00 13.80 21.94
CA THR A 169 -20.41 14.98 22.59
C THR A 169 -19.71 15.87 21.55
N LEU A 170 -20.07 17.14 21.53
CA LEU A 170 -19.33 18.20 20.84
C LEU A 170 -18.75 19.14 21.90
N THR A 171 -17.47 19.48 21.78
CA THR A 171 -16.81 20.40 22.70
C THR A 171 -15.99 21.42 21.91
N ALA A 172 -16.17 22.70 22.23
CA ALA A 172 -15.43 23.80 21.64
C ALA A 172 -14.81 24.69 22.74
N GLY A 173 -13.55 25.07 22.56
CA GLY A 173 -12.83 25.99 23.46
C GLY A 173 -12.72 25.53 24.92
N GLY A 174 -12.96 24.25 25.20
CA GLY A 174 -12.92 23.66 26.55
C GLY A 174 -14.12 23.98 27.46
N ALA A 175 -14.98 24.92 27.09
CA ALA A 175 -16.09 25.38 27.94
C ALA A 175 -17.48 25.25 27.29
N SER A 176 -17.56 25.17 25.96
CA SER A 176 -18.82 25.05 25.23
C SER A 176 -19.05 23.61 24.84
N THR A 177 -20.14 23.00 25.32
CA THR A 177 -20.45 21.59 25.09
C THR A 177 -21.89 21.38 24.64
N VAL A 178 -22.05 20.44 23.71
CA VAL A 178 -23.33 19.78 23.43
C VAL A 178 -23.16 18.32 23.79
N VAL A 179 -24.05 17.79 24.65
CA VAL A 179 -24.06 16.37 25.03
C VAL A 179 -25.44 15.82 24.77
N MET A 180 -25.53 14.73 24.04
CA MET A 180 -26.78 14.01 23.76
C MET A 180 -26.61 12.56 24.22
N ASP A 181 -27.49 12.08 25.07
CA ASP A 181 -27.54 10.68 25.50
C ASP A 181 -28.98 10.14 25.43
N ASP A 182 -29.22 8.96 26.02
CA ASP A 182 -30.54 8.32 26.01
C ASP A 182 -31.57 9.02 26.91
N LYS A 183 -31.12 9.95 27.77
CA LYS A 183 -31.95 10.62 28.77
C LYS A 183 -32.14 12.10 28.49
N SER A 184 -31.15 12.75 27.88
CA SER A 184 -31.12 14.21 27.81
C SER A 184 -30.38 14.75 26.59
N ILE A 185 -30.70 16.01 26.28
CA ILE A 185 -29.92 16.88 25.40
C ILE A 185 -29.49 18.10 26.23
N LEU A 186 -28.18 18.26 26.43
CA LEU A 186 -27.56 19.37 27.15
C LEU A 186 -26.83 20.32 26.19
N LEU A 187 -27.12 21.61 26.32
CA LEU A 187 -26.34 22.71 25.76
C LEU A 187 -25.74 23.49 26.93
N GLN A 188 -24.41 23.54 27.05
CA GLN A 188 -23.75 24.19 28.18
C GLN A 188 -22.60 25.08 27.73
N VAL A 189 -22.51 26.26 28.36
CA VAL A 189 -21.33 27.13 28.30
C VAL A 189 -21.06 27.66 29.70
N GLY A 190 -19.95 27.24 30.31
CA GLY A 190 -19.63 27.63 31.69
C GLY A 190 -20.76 27.28 32.67
N LYS A 191 -21.35 28.29 33.31
CA LYS A 191 -22.47 28.14 34.29
C LYS A 191 -23.86 28.15 33.65
N SER A 192 -23.97 28.44 32.36
CA SER A 192 -25.27 28.52 31.67
C SER A 192 -25.59 27.17 31.03
N LYS A 193 -26.82 26.68 31.20
CA LYS A 193 -27.30 25.41 30.64
C LYS A 193 -28.71 25.51 30.09
N VAL A 194 -28.95 24.74 29.04
CA VAL A 194 -30.29 24.35 28.59
C VAL A 194 -30.31 22.84 28.54
N VAL A 195 -31.31 22.22 29.17
CA VAL A 195 -31.46 20.75 29.21
C VAL A 195 -32.85 20.38 28.75
N LEU A 196 -32.96 19.44 27.81
CA LEU A 196 -34.20 18.76 27.45
C LEU A 196 -34.09 17.33 27.97
N GLU A 197 -34.99 16.94 28.85
CA GLU A 197 -35.04 15.60 29.43
C GLU A 197 -36.05 14.71 28.68
N ALA A 198 -35.84 13.41 28.70
CA ALA A 198 -36.71 12.43 28.04
C ALA A 198 -38.15 12.41 28.61
N ASP A 199 -38.35 12.89 29.83
CA ASP A 199 -39.67 13.03 30.45
C ASP A 199 -40.43 14.30 29.99
N GLY A 200 -39.82 15.11 29.12
CA GLY A 200 -40.37 16.36 28.60
C GLY A 200 -40.03 17.59 29.44
N THR A 201 -39.29 17.45 30.53
CA THR A 201 -38.81 18.58 31.33
C THR A 201 -37.80 19.39 30.56
N ILE A 202 -37.94 20.73 30.58
CA ILE A 202 -36.98 21.66 30.01
C ILE A 202 -36.46 22.56 31.12
N THR A 203 -35.13 22.59 31.30
CA THR A 203 -34.46 23.37 32.34
C THR A 203 -33.58 24.46 31.72
N LEU A 204 -33.72 25.69 32.22
CA LEU A 204 -32.84 26.82 31.90
C LEU A 204 -32.13 27.26 33.17
N GLU A 205 -30.80 27.10 33.20
CA GLU A 205 -29.95 27.55 34.31
C GLU A 205 -28.98 28.62 33.83
N GLY A 206 -28.80 29.66 34.63
CA GLY A 206 -27.80 30.69 34.37
C GLY A 206 -27.72 31.68 35.52
N VAL A 207 -26.66 32.48 35.54
CA VAL A 207 -26.48 33.54 36.55
C VAL A 207 -27.53 34.65 36.40
N LYS A 208 -27.85 34.97 35.14
CA LYS A 208 -28.90 35.92 34.77
C LYS A 208 -29.63 35.36 33.57
N ILE A 209 -30.95 35.20 33.71
CA ILE A 209 -31.84 34.86 32.60
C ILE A 209 -32.58 36.14 32.25
N ALA A 210 -32.27 36.74 31.09
CA ALA A 210 -32.94 37.94 30.61
C ALA A 210 -33.97 37.56 29.54
N VAL A 211 -35.25 37.84 29.81
CA VAL A 211 -36.36 37.60 28.87
C VAL A 211 -36.96 38.96 28.50
N ASN A 212 -36.67 39.45 27.30
CA ASN A 212 -37.07 40.80 26.86
C ASN A 212 -38.14 40.70 25.75
N GLY A 213 -39.41 40.89 26.08
CA GLY A 213 -40.50 41.01 25.11
C GLY A 213 -40.75 42.47 24.74
N LYS A 214 -40.89 42.78 23.44
CA LYS A 214 -41.24 44.14 22.97
C LYS A 214 -42.72 44.46 23.11
N GLU A 215 -43.58 43.45 22.94
CA GLU A 215 -45.04 43.60 23.00
C GLU A 215 -45.62 42.80 24.17
N LEU A 216 -45.32 41.49 24.24
CA LEU A 216 -45.78 40.60 25.29
C LEU A 216 -44.75 39.50 25.55
N VAL A 217 -44.64 39.07 26.81
CA VAL A 217 -44.05 37.78 27.20
C VAL A 217 -45.23 36.94 27.69
N ASP A 218 -45.62 35.93 26.92
CA ASP A 218 -46.75 35.06 27.25
C ASP A 218 -46.23 33.77 27.89
N VAL A 219 -46.83 33.40 29.02
CA VAL A 219 -46.49 32.21 29.78
C VAL A 219 -47.81 31.63 30.25
N ASP A 220 -48.13 30.44 29.74
CA ASP A 220 -49.31 29.68 30.16
C ASP A 220 -48.85 28.34 30.73
N ALA A 221 -49.38 28.04 31.91
CA ALA A 221 -49.19 26.77 32.58
C ALA A 221 -50.31 26.58 33.59
N LYS A 222 -50.58 25.31 33.94
CA LYS A 222 -51.47 24.98 35.06
C LYS A 222 -51.06 25.70 36.37
N LYS A 223 -49.76 25.92 36.56
CA LYS A 223 -49.18 26.68 37.66
C LYS A 223 -47.94 27.43 37.17
N ILE A 224 -47.86 28.72 37.49
CA ILE A 224 -46.66 29.54 37.34
C ILE A 224 -46.21 29.93 38.75
N ASP A 225 -44.94 29.69 39.04
CA ASP A 225 -44.33 29.98 40.34
C ASP A 225 -43.19 30.98 40.13
N LEU A 226 -43.29 32.16 40.73
CA LEU A 226 -42.32 33.24 40.63
C LEU A 226 -41.88 33.58 42.06
N ASN A 227 -40.69 33.12 42.43
CA ASN A 227 -40.09 33.32 43.76
C ASN A 227 -38.80 34.12 43.67
#